data_AF-A0A412PL38-F1
#
_entry.id   AF-A0A412PL38-F1
#
_cell.length_a   1.000
_cell.length_b   1.000
_cell.length_c   1.000
_cell.angle_alpha   90.00
_cell.angle_beta   90.00
_cell.angle_gamma   90.00
#
_symmetry.space_group_name_H-M   'P 1'
#
loop_
_entity.id
_entity.type
_entity.pdbx_description
1 polymer ?
#
loop_
_entity_poly.entity_id
_entity_poly.type
_entity_poly.pdbx_seq_one_letter_code
_entity_poly.pdbx_strand_id
1 'polypeptide(L)'
;MINKCLKAVVLFLMLISLSGCHKLDKGIVIDKYIDHSYVTYIYTGKVMVPVFYPEKYLIKIKGKIDKKEIKETFSLKKSEWENIKIGDVYEVRDD
;
A
#
# COMPACT_ATOMS: atom_id res chain seq x y z
N MET A 1 14.77 -22.06 27.16
CA MET A 1 14.72 -20.57 27.15
C MET A 1 14.84 -19.96 25.74
N ILE A 2 15.63 -20.54 24.84
CA ILE A 2 15.89 -20.03 23.47
C ILE A 2 14.60 -19.83 22.63
N ASN A 3 13.64 -20.76 22.69
CA ASN A 3 12.39 -20.67 21.92
C ASN A 3 11.45 -19.53 22.34
N LYS A 4 11.54 -19.00 23.57
CA LYS A 4 10.72 -17.86 24.00
C LYS A 4 11.27 -16.55 23.46
N CYS A 5 12.59 -16.38 23.47
CA CYS A 5 13.25 -15.19 22.91
C CYS A 5 13.11 -15.15 21.38
N LEU A 6 13.25 -16.29 20.69
CA LEU A 6 13.09 -16.33 19.23
C LEU A 6 11.66 -15.93 18.81
N LYS A 7 10.63 -16.41 19.53
CA LYS A 7 9.23 -16.01 19.29
C LYS A 7 9.02 -14.51 19.51
N ALA A 8 9.63 -13.93 20.54
CA ALA A 8 9.52 -12.49 20.82
C ALA A 8 10.19 -11.63 19.74
N VAL A 9 11.36 -12.06 19.24
CA VAL A 9 12.07 -11.37 18.14
C VAL A 9 11.27 -11.43 16.85
N VAL A 10 10.69 -12.59 16.51
CA VAL A 10 9.84 -12.73 15.31
C VAL A 10 8.58 -11.88 15.42
N LEU A 11 7.94 -11.82 16.59
CA LEU A 11 6.76 -10.98 16.83
C LEU A 11 7.10 -9.48 16.70
N PHE A 12 8.25 -9.07 17.23
CA PHE A 12 8.73 -7.69 17.12
C PHE A 12 9.07 -7.30 15.68
N LEU A 13 9.69 -8.19 14.90
CA LEU A 13 9.96 -7.99 13.49
C LEU A 13 8.68 -7.89 12.65
N MET A 14 7.66 -8.70 12.96
CA MET A 14 6.35 -8.61 12.31
C MET A 14 5.66 -7.27 12.56
N LEU A 15 5.75 -6.72 13.78
CA LEU A 15 5.17 -5.41 14.12
C LEU A 15 5.84 -4.26 13.35
N ILE A 16 7.16 -4.33 13.12
CA ILE A 16 7.88 -3.31 12.33
C ILE A 16 7.50 -3.39 10.85
N SER A 17 7.12 -4.56 10.35
CA SER A 17 6.81 -4.78 8.93
C SER A 17 5.39 -4.39 8.50
N LEU A 18 4.51 -4.04 9.44
CA LEU A 18 3.08 -3.86 9.16
C LEU A 18 2.68 -2.45 8.70
N SER A 19 3.57 -1.47 8.79
CA SER A 19 3.32 -0.13 8.26
C SER A 19 3.79 -0.06 6.80
N GLY A 20 2.85 0.18 5.89
CA GLY A 20 3.19 0.75 4.58
C GLY A 20 3.82 2.12 4.84
N CYS A 21 5.15 2.17 5.01
CA CYS A 21 5.87 3.41 5.24
C CYS A 21 5.90 4.23 3.94
N HIS A 22 4.81 4.95 3.70
CA HIS A 22 4.83 6.10 2.85
C HIS A 22 5.71 7.17 3.50
N LYS A 23 6.53 7.82 2.69
CA LYS A 23 7.42 8.88 3.18
C LYS A 23 6.80 10.24 3.01
N LEU A 24 5.89 10.40 2.05
CA LEU A 24 5.18 11.65 1.82
C LEU A 24 4.02 11.78 2.79
N ASP A 25 3.98 12.89 3.52
CA ASP A 25 2.80 13.29 4.30
C ASP A 25 1.82 14.10 3.43
N LYS A 26 2.26 14.59 2.28
CA LYS A 26 1.44 15.30 1.30
C LYS A 26 2.08 15.34 -0.09
N GLY A 27 1.26 15.58 -1.12
CA GLY A 27 1.75 15.76 -2.48
C GLY A 27 0.67 16.19 -3.46
N ILE A 28 1.09 16.54 -4.69
CA ILE A 28 0.16 16.81 -5.79
C ILE A 28 -0.20 15.50 -6.47
N VAL A 29 -1.48 15.24 -6.66
CA VAL A 29 -1.97 14.08 -7.41
C VAL A 29 -1.56 14.23 -8.87
N ILE A 30 -0.72 13.32 -9.34
CA ILE A 30 -0.20 13.30 -10.72
C ILE A 30 -0.83 12.20 -11.57
N ASP A 31 -1.46 11.21 -10.94
CA ASP A 31 -2.13 10.10 -11.62
C ASP A 31 -3.24 9.53 -10.74
N LYS A 32 -4.25 8.94 -11.39
CA LYS A 32 -5.45 8.40 -10.75
C LYS A 32 -5.97 7.22 -11.57
N TYR A 33 -5.93 6.01 -11.01
CA TYR A 33 -6.31 4.79 -11.72
C TYR A 33 -6.89 3.72 -10.79
N ILE A 34 -7.56 2.73 -11.37
CA ILE A 34 -8.13 1.58 -10.67
C ILE A 34 -7.26 0.37 -11.00
N ASP A 35 -6.82 -0.37 -9.98
CA ASP A 35 -6.26 -1.70 -10.13
C ASP A 35 -7.41 -2.70 -9.96
N HIS A 36 -7.90 -3.25 -11.07
CA HIS A 36 -9.08 -4.10 -11.07
C HIS A 36 -8.83 -5.44 -10.38
N SER A 37 -9.88 -6.01 -9.78
CA SER A 37 -9.77 -7.33 -9.14
C SER A 37 -9.48 -8.43 -10.17
N TYR A 38 -8.65 -9.39 -9.79
CA TYR A 38 -8.39 -10.58 -10.59
C TYR A 38 -8.10 -11.80 -9.71
N VAL A 39 -8.12 -12.99 -10.32
CA VAL A 39 -7.76 -14.25 -9.66
C VAL A 39 -6.56 -14.85 -10.38
N THR A 40 -5.55 -15.24 -9.62
CA THR A 40 -4.48 -16.11 -10.13
C THR A 40 -4.61 -17.49 -9.52
N TYR A 41 -3.95 -18.48 -10.11
CA TYR A 41 -3.94 -19.85 -9.62
C TYR A 41 -2.50 -20.24 -9.32
N ILE A 42 -2.25 -20.66 -8.08
CA ILE A 42 -0.95 -21.18 -7.66
C ILE A 42 -1.06 -22.69 -7.53
N TYR A 43 -0.12 -23.39 -8.15
CA TYR A 43 -0.02 -24.85 -8.04
C TYR A 43 0.89 -25.23 -6.88
N THR A 44 0.41 -26.14 -6.03
CA THR A 44 1.21 -26.79 -4.99
C THR A 44 1.09 -28.31 -5.15
N GLY A 45 2.07 -28.92 -5.80
CA GLY A 45 2.02 -30.32 -6.23
C GLY A 45 0.85 -30.58 -7.19
N LYS A 46 -0.14 -31.37 -6.76
CA LYS A 46 -1.36 -31.69 -7.53
C LYS A 46 -2.58 -30.81 -7.17
N VAL A 47 -2.41 -29.84 -6.27
CA VAL A 47 -3.49 -28.97 -5.80
C VAL A 47 -3.37 -27.61 -6.47
N MET A 48 -4.50 -27.09 -6.94
CA MET A 48 -4.62 -25.74 -7.51
C MET A 48 -5.32 -24.85 -6.49
N VAL A 49 -4.67 -23.77 -6.08
CA VAL A 49 -5.20 -22.82 -5.10
C VAL A 49 -5.50 -21.50 -5.81
N PRO A 50 -6.77 -21.04 -5.84
CA PRO A 50 -7.09 -19.71 -6.34
C PRO A 50 -6.64 -18.66 -5.33
N VAL A 51 -6.00 -17.60 -5.83
CA VAL A 51 -5.62 -16.42 -5.04
C VAL A 51 -6.37 -15.23 -5.62
N PHE A 52 -7.27 -14.67 -4.81
CA PHE A 52 -8.05 -13.49 -5.17
C PHE A 52 -7.29 -12.21 -4.82
N TYR A 53 -7.20 -11.30 -5.79
CA TYR A 53 -6.65 -9.96 -5.63
C TYR A 53 -7.80 -8.96 -5.69
N PRO A 54 -8.10 -8.25 -4.59
CA PRO A 54 -9.21 -7.30 -4.55
C PRO A 54 -8.90 -6.04 -5.38
N GLU A 55 -9.97 -5.38 -5.84
CA GLU A 55 -9.87 -4.10 -6.53
C GLU A 55 -9.30 -3.01 -5.60
N LYS A 56 -8.45 -2.12 -6.14
CA LYS A 56 -7.87 -0.99 -5.41
C LYS A 56 -8.07 0.32 -6.16
N TYR A 57 -8.42 1.35 -5.42
CA TYR A 57 -8.58 2.71 -5.93
C TYR A 57 -7.32 3.50 -5.62
N LEU A 58 -6.48 3.73 -6.63
CA LEU A 58 -5.11 4.20 -6.45
C LEU A 58 -4.94 5.65 -6.94
N ILE A 59 -4.24 6.46 -6.16
CA ILE A 59 -3.71 7.75 -6.60
C ILE A 59 -2.18 7.71 -6.54
N LYS A 60 -1.52 8.39 -7.47
CA LYS A 60 -0.08 8.65 -7.40
C LYS A 60 0.14 10.11 -7.10
N ILE A 61 0.87 10.39 -6.03
CA ILE A 61 1.19 11.76 -5.63
C ILE A 61 2.67 12.04 -5.84
N LYS A 62 3.00 13.30 -6.09
CA LYS A 62 4.36 13.82 -6.23
C LYS A 62 4.60 14.84 -5.13
N GLY A 63 5.67 14.65 -4.37
CA GLY A 63 6.08 15.54 -3.28
C GLY A 63 7.60 15.70 -3.22
N LYS A 64 8.11 16.33 -2.15
CA LYS A 64 9.54 16.51 -1.93
C LYS A 64 9.94 16.11 -0.51
N ILE A 65 11.01 15.34 -0.40
CA ILE A 65 11.70 15.02 0.85
C ILE A 65 13.18 15.29 0.65
N ASP A 66 13.82 15.98 1.59
CA ASP A 66 15.24 16.33 1.52
C ASP A 66 15.64 16.98 0.19
N LYS A 67 14.77 17.89 -0.31
CA LYS A 67 14.89 18.57 -1.61
C LYS A 67 14.85 17.66 -2.84
N LYS A 68 14.65 16.35 -2.67
CA LYS A 68 14.46 15.39 -3.76
C LYS A 68 12.99 15.19 -4.02
N GLU A 69 12.62 15.19 -5.29
CA GLU A 69 11.28 14.82 -5.72
C GLU A 69 11.10 13.31 -5.57
N ILE A 70 10.00 12.90 -4.95
CA ILE A 70 9.60 11.50 -4.88
C ILE A 70 8.14 11.36 -5.29
N LYS A 71 7.78 10.16 -5.73
CA LYS A 71 6.43 9.80 -6.15
C LYS A 71 6.01 8.55 -5.41
N GLU A 72 4.83 8.57 -4.83
CA GLU A 72 4.29 7.45 -4.07
C GLU A 72 2.85 7.20 -4.48
N THR A 73 2.43 5.94 -4.40
CA THR A 73 1.07 5.51 -4.73
C THR A 73 0.34 5.17 -3.44
N PHE A 74 -0.86 5.72 -3.27
CA PHE A 74 -1.71 5.48 -2.11
C PHE A 74 -2.98 4.77 -2.55
N SER A 75 -3.44 3.83 -1.72
CA SER A 75 -4.73 3.16 -1.89
C SER A 75 -5.77 3.84 -1.03
N LEU A 76 -6.87 4.24 -1.65
CA LEU A 76 -7.94 4.99 -0.99
C LEU A 76 -9.22 4.16 -0.93
N LYS A 77 -10.15 4.64 -0.11
CA LYS A 77 -11.56 4.21 -0.22
C LYS A 77 -12.13 4.77 -1.52
N LYS A 78 -13.03 4.00 -2.17
CA LYS A 78 -13.71 4.41 -3.40
C LYS A 78 -14.30 5.81 -3.33
N SER A 79 -15.03 6.10 -2.25
CA SER A 79 -15.69 7.40 -2.05
C SER A 79 -14.71 8.57 -2.01
N GLU A 80 -13.54 8.38 -1.40
CA GLU A 80 -12.51 9.41 -1.36
C GLU A 80 -11.85 9.57 -2.73
N TRP A 81 -11.48 8.44 -3.35
CA TRP A 81 -10.89 8.42 -4.68
C TRP A 81 -11.78 9.10 -5.71
N GLU A 82 -13.10 8.89 -5.69
CA GLU A 82 -14.05 9.52 -6.60
C GLU A 82 -14.03 11.05 -6.53
N ASN A 83 -13.81 11.61 -5.34
CA ASN A 83 -13.81 13.06 -5.11
C ASN A 83 -12.47 13.75 -5.41
N ILE A 84 -11.36 13.00 -5.46
CA ILE A 84 -10.02 13.53 -5.76
C ILE A 84 -9.80 13.65 -7.27
N LYS A 85 -9.15 14.73 -7.71
CA LYS A 85 -8.78 14.98 -9.11
C LYS A 85 -7.26 15.07 -9.27
N ILE A 86 -6.80 14.82 -10.50
CA ILE A 86 -5.40 15.10 -10.87
C ILE A 86 -5.17 16.61 -10.73
N GLY A 87 -4.08 16.99 -10.07
CA GLY A 87 -3.74 18.37 -9.72
C GLY A 87 -4.11 18.78 -8.30
N ASP A 88 -4.98 18.01 -7.62
CA ASP A 88 -5.33 18.29 -6.23
C ASP A 88 -4.13 18.05 -5.29
N VAL A 89 -4.10 18.78 -4.17
CA VAL A 89 -3.20 18.48 -3.05
C VAL A 89 -3.84 17.38 -2.23
N TYR A 90 -3.16 16.24 -2.10
CA TYR A 90 -3.55 15.17 -1.20
C TYR A 90 -2.70 15.25 0.07
N GLU A 91 -3.36 15.24 1.22
CA GLU A 91 -2.75 15.11 2.54
C GLU A 91 -2.93 13.68 3.01
N VAL A 92 -1.82 13.01 3.30
CA VAL A 92 -1.83 11.62 3.75
C VAL A 92 -2.34 11.59 5.18
N ARG A 93 -3.35 10.75 5.41
CA ARG A 93 -3.87 10.48 6.74
C ARG A 93 -3.32 9.13 7.19
N ASP A 94 -2.89 9.07 8.45
CA ASP A 94 -2.57 7.81 9.11
C ASP A 94 -3.89 7.22 9.64
N ASP A 95 -4.63 6.51 8.80
CA ASP A 95 -5.81 5.73 9.21
C ASP A 95 -5.50 4.24 9.53
#